data_AF-A0A259SRC1-F1
#
_entry.id   AF-A0A259SRC1-F1
#
_cell.length_a   1.000
_cell.length_b   1.000
_cell.length_c   1.000
_cell.angle_alpha   90.00
_cell.angle_beta   90.00
_cell.angle_gamma   90.00
#
_symmetry.space_group_name_H-M   'P 1'
#
loop_
_entity.id
_entity.type
_entity.pdbx_description
1 polymer ?
#
loop_
_entity_poly.entity_id
_entity_poly.type
_entity_poly.pdbx_seq_one_letter_code
_entity_poly.pdbx_strand_id
1 'polypeptide(L)'
;MLSAWWARRVAPVRFGPAWSAPGQRPGVSVGAMLRFLLRRAAGYGVLATVATALGYVLASLTLHPAARYAGRTPPVPPSVVHAELAALGVDPGVPVPARLWHWLTELVTHGSLGLSVRGVPVTTEIAARAGTSLRLLLLGSLLGALLGVAVGTWGASRQYRWPDRVTTVGSFVLLATPPFVLAVVLMTLAVRLDSA
;
A
#
# COMPACT_ATOMS: atom_id res chain seq x y z
N MET A 1 58.23 8.60 27.87
CA MET A 1 56.93 8.13 28.42
C MET A 1 55.79 8.03 27.39
N LEU A 2 55.93 8.57 26.16
CA LEU A 2 54.86 8.54 25.14
C LEU A 2 54.81 7.28 24.25
N SER A 3 55.89 6.48 24.18
CA SER A 3 55.95 5.28 23.32
C SER A 3 55.16 4.08 23.87
N ALA A 4 54.99 3.98 25.20
CA ALA A 4 54.25 2.89 25.84
C ALA A 4 52.72 3.03 25.73
N TRP A 5 52.23 4.26 25.50
CA TRP A 5 50.80 4.55 25.38
C TRP A 5 50.24 4.19 24.00
N TRP A 6 51.05 4.32 22.95
CA TRP A 6 50.65 4.01 21.58
C TRP A 6 50.52 2.49 21.33
N ALA A 7 51.45 1.70 21.88
CA ALA A 7 51.45 0.23 21.73
C ALA A 7 50.24 -0.47 22.36
N ARG A 8 49.56 0.15 23.34
CA ARG A 8 48.35 -0.42 23.98
C ARG A 8 47.05 -0.13 23.24
N ARG A 9 47.02 0.84 22.31
CA ARG A 9 45.81 1.20 21.55
C ARG A 9 45.66 0.49 20.20
N VAL A 10 46.73 -0.14 19.72
CA VAL A 10 46.74 -0.84 18.43
C VAL A 10 46.87 -2.34 18.71
N ALA A 11 45.85 -2.92 19.35
CA ALA A 11 45.71 -4.37 19.33
C ALA A 11 45.44 -4.76 17.86
N PRO A 12 46.23 -5.67 17.24
CA PRO A 12 45.93 -6.15 15.91
C PRO A 12 44.54 -6.79 15.96
N VAL A 13 43.62 -6.30 15.12
CA VAL A 13 42.33 -6.95 14.89
C VAL A 13 42.66 -8.34 14.38
N ARG A 14 42.58 -9.35 15.26
CA ARG A 14 42.73 -10.74 14.87
C ARG A 14 41.54 -11.09 13.99
N PHE A 15 41.73 -11.05 12.68
CA PHE A 15 40.85 -11.75 11.75
C PHE A 15 41.00 -13.25 12.04
N GLY A 16 40.13 -13.76 12.91
CA GLY A 16 39.87 -15.20 12.93
C GLY A 16 39.43 -15.65 11.53
N PRO A 17 39.58 -16.93 11.17
CA PRO A 17 39.09 -17.44 9.89
C PRO A 17 37.64 -16.99 9.69
N ALA A 18 37.40 -16.14 8.68
CA ALA A 18 36.08 -15.58 8.38
C ALA A 18 35.07 -16.66 7.95
N TRP A 19 35.55 -17.89 7.78
CA TRP A 19 34.75 -19.09 7.59
C TRP A 19 34.57 -19.83 8.93
N SER A 20 33.60 -19.40 9.73
CA SER A 20 32.91 -20.39 10.56
C SER A 20 32.27 -21.39 9.60
N ALA A 21 32.55 -22.69 9.76
CA ALA A 21 31.82 -23.75 9.04
C ALA A 21 30.32 -23.40 9.04
N PRO A 22 29.57 -23.61 7.95
CA PRO A 22 28.15 -23.29 7.90
C PRO A 22 27.42 -24.06 9.01
N GLY A 23 27.37 -23.46 10.20
CA GLY A 23 26.59 -23.93 11.31
C GLY A 23 25.18 -23.99 10.79
N GLN A 24 24.51 -25.10 11.05
CA GLN A 24 23.12 -25.30 10.72
C GLN A 24 22.34 -24.12 11.32
N ARG A 25 22.08 -23.09 10.51
CA ARG A 25 21.22 -21.99 10.92
C ARG A 25 19.91 -22.68 11.26
N PRO A 26 19.38 -22.54 12.48
CA PRO A 26 18.12 -23.17 12.83
C PRO A 26 17.13 -22.80 11.73
N GLY A 27 16.62 -23.80 11.01
CA GLY A 27 15.66 -23.59 9.94
C GLY A 27 14.54 -22.75 10.52
N VAL A 28 14.18 -21.64 9.85
CA VAL A 28 13.14 -20.75 10.35
C VAL A 28 11.88 -21.61 10.52
N SER A 29 11.51 -21.88 11.77
CA SER A 29 10.39 -22.76 12.03
C SER A 29 9.13 -22.10 11.48
N VAL A 30 8.26 -22.88 10.84
CA VAL A 30 6.97 -22.38 10.33
C VAL A 30 6.20 -21.65 11.45
N GLY A 31 6.31 -22.13 12.70
CA GLY A 31 5.76 -21.46 13.87
C GLY A 31 6.38 -20.09 14.18
N ALA A 32 7.70 -19.93 14.06
CA ALA A 32 8.35 -18.63 14.19
C ALA A 32 7.94 -17.66 13.07
N MET A 33 7.81 -18.17 11.84
CA MET A 33 7.33 -17.40 10.69
C MET A 33 5.88 -16.95 10.86
N LEU A 34 4.97 -17.85 11.23
CA LEU A 34 3.55 -17.52 11.46
C LEU A 34 3.41 -16.51 12.60
N ARG A 35 4.15 -16.67 13.71
CA ARG A 35 4.13 -15.71 14.82
C ARG A 35 4.63 -14.34 14.39
N PHE A 36 5.68 -14.28 13.57
CA PHE A 36 6.18 -13.03 13.01
C PHE A 36 5.14 -12.36 12.09
N LEU A 37 4.53 -13.11 11.18
CA LEU A 37 3.51 -12.60 10.26
C LEU A 37 2.28 -12.09 11.02
N LEU A 38 1.80 -12.83 12.02
CA LEU A 38 0.68 -12.42 12.86
C LEU A 38 0.99 -11.17 13.67
N ARG A 39 2.17 -11.09 14.30
CA ARG A 39 2.61 -9.89 15.03
C ARG A 39 2.71 -8.68 14.09
N ARG A 40 3.19 -8.89 12.87
CA ARG A 40 3.31 -7.85 11.86
C ARG A 40 1.94 -7.40 11.34
N ALA A 41 1.05 -8.33 11.05
CA ALA A 41 -0.32 -8.05 10.63
C ALA A 41 -1.09 -7.31 11.72
N ALA A 42 -0.96 -7.71 12.98
CA ALA A 42 -1.53 -6.99 14.13
C ALA A 42 -0.99 -5.56 14.22
N GLY A 43 0.32 -5.36 14.05
CA GLY A 43 0.93 -4.04 14.02
C GLY A 43 0.36 -3.15 12.91
N TYR A 44 0.17 -3.69 11.70
CA TYR A 44 -0.47 -2.95 10.60
C TYR A 44 -1.96 -2.69 10.85
N GLY A 45 -2.67 -3.62 11.47
CA GLY A 45 -4.06 -3.43 11.87
C GLY A 45 -4.21 -2.27 12.86
N VAL A 46 -3.38 -2.24 13.90
CA VAL A 46 -3.37 -1.13 14.87
C VAL A 46 -3.04 0.19 14.18
N LEU A 47 -2.00 0.22 13.33
CA LEU A 47 -1.64 1.43 12.59
C LEU A 47 -2.77 1.92 11.69
N ALA A 48 -3.44 1.00 10.98
CA ALA A 48 -4.57 1.32 10.11
C ALA A 48 -5.76 1.88 10.90
N THR A 49 -6.08 1.30 12.06
CA THR A 49 -7.15 1.80 12.94
C THR A 49 -6.83 3.18 13.46
N VAL A 50 -5.60 3.43 13.94
CA VAL A 50 -5.18 4.75 14.42
C VAL A 50 -5.22 5.79 13.29
N ALA A 51 -4.67 5.46 12.12
CA ALA A 51 -4.70 6.34 10.95
C ALA A 51 -6.14 6.67 10.51
N THR A 52 -7.03 5.66 10.52
CA THR A 52 -8.44 5.83 10.18
C THR A 52 -9.17 6.68 11.22
N ALA A 53 -8.94 6.45 12.51
CA ALA A 53 -9.52 7.25 13.59
C ALA A 53 -9.07 8.71 13.51
N LEU A 54 -7.78 8.97 13.29
CA LEU A 54 -7.25 10.32 13.08
C LEU A 54 -7.85 10.99 11.84
N GLY A 55 -7.93 10.25 10.73
CA GLY A 55 -8.57 10.71 9.50
C GLY A 55 -10.05 11.03 9.71
N TYR A 56 -10.78 10.21 10.46
CA TYR A 56 -12.18 10.41 10.79
C TYR A 56 -12.41 11.64 11.67
N VAL A 57 -11.55 11.85 12.68
CA VAL A 57 -11.60 13.05 13.53
C VAL A 57 -11.32 14.29 12.69
N LEU A 58 -10.25 14.27 11.89
CA LEU A 58 -9.91 15.40 11.01
C LEU A 58 -11.03 15.69 10.01
N ALA A 59 -11.60 14.67 9.39
CA ALA A 59 -12.75 14.77 8.51
C ALA A 59 -13.97 15.37 9.24
N SER A 60 -14.27 14.89 10.45
CA SER A 60 -15.39 15.40 11.26
C SER A 60 -15.22 16.86 11.69
N LEU A 61 -13.98 17.35 11.79
CA LEU A 61 -13.67 18.73 12.17
C LEU A 61 -13.62 19.69 10.96
N THR A 62 -13.29 19.18 9.78
CA THR A 62 -13.04 20.02 8.58
C THR A 62 -14.17 19.97 7.56
N LEU A 63 -14.86 18.83 7.45
CA LEU A 63 -15.90 18.60 6.45
C LEU A 63 -17.29 18.81 7.05
N HIS A 64 -18.19 19.36 6.22
CA HIS A 64 -19.58 19.61 6.57
C HIS A 64 -20.48 18.77 5.66
N PRO A 65 -20.80 17.51 6.01
CA PRO A 65 -21.54 16.61 5.12
C PRO A 65 -22.95 17.13 4.79
N ALA A 66 -23.54 17.93 5.68
CA ALA A 66 -24.82 18.59 5.45
C ALA A 66 -24.79 19.61 4.29
N ALA A 67 -23.61 20.16 3.95
CA ALA A 67 -23.46 21.11 2.85
C ALA A 67 -23.87 20.52 1.49
N ARG A 68 -23.88 19.17 1.35
CA ARG A 68 -24.34 18.49 0.13
C ARG A 68 -25.83 18.72 -0.19
N TYR A 69 -26.61 19.17 0.79
CA TYR A 69 -28.04 19.48 0.64
C TYR A 69 -28.33 20.97 0.54
N ALA A 70 -27.33 21.83 0.79
CA ALA A 70 -27.50 23.27 0.69
C ALA A 70 -27.82 23.66 -0.76
N GLY A 71 -28.79 24.56 -0.94
CA GLY A 71 -29.17 25.08 -2.27
C GLY A 71 -30.00 24.13 -3.14
N ARG A 72 -30.46 22.99 -2.63
CA ARG A 72 -31.44 22.16 -3.35
C ARG A 72 -32.80 22.87 -3.42
N THR A 73 -33.43 22.77 -4.59
CA THR A 73 -34.77 23.30 -4.84
C THR A 73 -35.69 22.14 -5.25
N PRO A 74 -36.75 21.83 -4.48
CA PRO A 74 -37.17 22.49 -3.23
C PRO A 74 -36.18 22.23 -2.05
N PRO A 75 -36.17 23.11 -1.02
CA PRO A 75 -35.34 22.92 0.17
C PRO A 75 -35.63 21.59 0.87
N VAL A 76 -34.58 20.84 1.18
CA VAL A 76 -34.72 19.56 1.90
C VAL A 76 -34.99 19.85 3.39
N PRO A 77 -36.03 19.25 4.00
CA PRO A 77 -36.30 19.43 5.42
C PRO A 77 -35.12 18.98 6.30
N PRO A 78 -34.78 19.71 7.38
CA PRO A 78 -33.66 19.34 8.26
C PRO A 78 -33.76 17.93 8.84
N SER A 79 -34.98 17.47 9.17
CA SER A 79 -35.22 16.13 9.70
C SER A 79 -34.78 15.02 8.74
N VAL A 80 -35.00 15.20 7.43
CA VAL A 80 -34.57 14.26 6.40
C VAL A 80 -33.05 14.26 6.27
N VAL A 81 -32.43 15.43 6.34
CA VAL A 81 -30.96 15.56 6.32
C VAL A 81 -30.32 14.82 7.50
N HIS A 82 -30.83 15.02 8.72
CA HIS A 82 -30.33 14.32 9.90
C HIS A 82 -30.54 12.81 9.82
N ALA A 83 -31.72 12.34 9.39
CA ALA A 83 -31.98 10.90 9.22
C ALA A 83 -31.00 10.25 8.24
N GLU A 84 -30.73 10.90 7.12
CA GLU A 84 -29.82 10.40 6.09
C GLU A 84 -28.34 10.45 6.54
N LEU A 85 -27.93 11.49 7.28
CA LEU A 85 -26.59 11.55 7.86
C LEU A 85 -26.41 10.54 9.01
N ALA A 86 -27.46 10.27 9.78
CA ALA A 86 -27.47 9.26 10.83
C ALA A 86 -27.34 7.85 10.24
N ALA A 87 -28.05 7.56 9.13
CA ALA A 87 -27.90 6.30 8.39
C ALA A 87 -26.46 6.05 7.89
N LEU A 88 -25.71 7.13 7.64
CA LEU A 88 -24.30 7.09 7.24
C LEU A 88 -23.33 7.16 8.43
N GLY A 89 -23.81 7.29 9.67
CA GLY A 89 -22.96 7.40 10.87
C GLY A 89 -22.16 8.71 10.96
N VAL A 90 -22.62 9.77 10.29
CA VAL A 90 -21.94 11.08 10.21
C VAL A 90 -22.83 12.25 10.65
N ASP A 91 -23.91 11.97 11.39
CA ASP A 91 -24.78 13.01 11.92
C ASP A 91 -24.01 13.95 12.88
N PRO A 92 -24.00 15.28 12.62
CA PRO A 92 -23.36 16.25 13.51
C PRO A 92 -24.00 16.30 14.92
N GLY A 93 -25.24 15.84 15.09
CA GLY A 93 -25.92 15.80 16.39
C GLY A 93 -25.32 14.81 17.39
N VAL A 94 -24.53 13.83 16.93
CA VAL A 94 -23.90 12.81 17.78
C VAL A 94 -22.43 13.19 18.03
N PRO A 95 -21.91 13.15 19.27
CA PRO A 95 -20.50 13.43 19.53
C PRO A 95 -19.54 12.53 18.74
N VAL A 96 -18.46 13.12 18.21
CA VAL A 96 -17.43 12.41 17.41
C VAL A 96 -16.94 11.12 18.08
N PRO A 97 -16.59 11.11 19.39
CA PRO A 97 -16.11 9.88 20.04
C PRO A 97 -17.15 8.77 20.05
N ALA A 98 -18.43 9.10 20.21
CA ALA A 98 -19.52 8.13 20.21
C ALA A 98 -19.71 7.50 18.82
N ARG A 99 -19.64 8.31 17.75
CA ARG A 99 -19.73 7.81 16.37
C ARG A 99 -18.54 6.90 16.02
N LEU A 100 -17.33 7.30 16.40
CA LEU A 100 -16.13 6.50 16.18
C LEU A 100 -16.19 5.18 16.95
N TRP A 101 -16.66 5.22 18.20
CA TRP A 101 -16.85 4.02 19.00
C TRP A 101 -17.85 3.06 18.37
N HIS A 102 -19.02 3.56 17.95
CA HIS A 102 -20.02 2.75 17.25
C HIS A 102 -19.46 2.12 15.97
N TRP A 103 -18.77 2.91 15.14
CA TRP A 103 -18.12 2.40 13.93
C TRP A 103 -17.08 1.31 14.22
N LEU A 104 -16.27 1.49 15.27
CA LEU A 104 -15.29 0.48 15.68
C LEU A 104 -15.97 -0.81 16.17
N THR A 105 -17.05 -0.69 16.93
CA THR A 105 -17.82 -1.86 17.39
C THR A 105 -18.41 -2.63 16.23
N GLU A 106 -19.00 -1.96 15.24
CA GLU A 106 -19.54 -2.59 14.03
C GLU A 106 -18.46 -3.27 13.18
N LEU A 107 -17.27 -2.67 13.10
CA LEU A 107 -16.12 -3.25 12.41
C LEU A 107 -15.64 -4.53 13.09
N VAL A 108 -15.54 -4.55 14.42
CA VAL A 108 -15.02 -5.71 15.16
C VAL A 108 -16.05 -6.83 15.28
N THR A 109 -17.33 -6.50 15.44
CA THR A 109 -18.40 -7.49 15.67
C THR A 109 -19.00 -8.05 14.39
N HIS A 110 -19.24 -7.19 13.40
CA HIS A 110 -19.89 -7.57 12.14
C HIS A 110 -18.96 -7.51 10.94
N GLY A 111 -17.72 -7.02 11.09
CA GLY A 111 -16.84 -6.77 9.96
C GLY A 111 -17.34 -5.66 9.03
N SER A 112 -18.23 -4.79 9.52
CA SER A 112 -18.90 -3.77 8.72
C SER A 112 -18.12 -2.46 8.73
N LEU A 113 -17.88 -1.91 7.54
CA LEU A 113 -17.30 -0.57 7.37
C LEU A 113 -18.37 0.52 7.21
N GLY A 114 -19.65 0.15 7.26
CA GLY A 114 -20.80 1.02 7.00
C GLY A 114 -21.22 1.05 5.53
N LEU A 115 -22.06 2.03 5.19
CA LEU A 115 -22.63 2.23 3.86
C LEU A 115 -21.93 3.37 3.13
N SER A 116 -21.81 3.25 1.81
CA SER A 116 -21.38 4.34 0.95
C SER A 116 -22.51 5.36 0.78
N VAL A 117 -22.19 6.53 0.23
CA VAL A 117 -23.19 7.56 -0.10
C VAL A 117 -24.27 7.05 -1.07
N ARG A 118 -24.03 5.92 -1.75
CA ARG A 118 -24.95 5.25 -2.66
C ARG A 118 -25.82 4.19 -1.97
N GLY A 119 -25.68 4.01 -0.65
CA GLY A 119 -26.39 2.99 0.12
C GLY A 119 -25.83 1.57 -0.03
N VAL A 120 -24.64 1.41 -0.60
CA VAL A 120 -23.99 0.10 -0.82
C VAL A 120 -22.98 -0.16 0.30
N PRO A 121 -22.87 -1.39 0.84
CA PRO A 121 -21.86 -1.70 1.85
C PRO A 121 -20.45 -1.42 1.36
N VAL A 122 -19.69 -0.62 2.10
CA VAL A 122 -18.32 -0.20 1.73
C VAL A 122 -17.39 -1.41 1.55
N THR A 123 -17.60 -2.46 2.35
CA THR A 123 -16.86 -3.73 2.25
C THR A 123 -16.99 -4.38 0.88
N THR A 124 -18.17 -4.34 0.26
CA THR A 124 -18.40 -4.92 -1.08
C THR A 124 -17.71 -4.11 -2.17
N GLU A 125 -17.74 -2.78 -2.08
CA GLU A 125 -17.03 -1.91 -3.03
C GLU A 125 -15.51 -2.11 -2.92
N ILE A 126 -14.98 -2.19 -1.71
CA ILE A 126 -13.55 -2.46 -1.47
C ILE A 126 -13.18 -3.83 -2.02
N ALA A 127 -13.97 -4.87 -1.76
CA ALA A 127 -13.69 -6.22 -2.25
C ALA A 127 -13.66 -6.26 -3.79
N ALA A 128 -14.61 -5.60 -4.46
CA ALA A 128 -14.64 -5.53 -5.92
C ALA A 128 -13.40 -4.81 -6.50
N ARG A 129 -13.01 -3.68 -5.90
CA ARG A 129 -11.83 -2.91 -6.33
C ARG A 129 -10.52 -3.63 -6.01
N ALA A 130 -10.43 -4.28 -4.85
CA ALA A 130 -9.29 -5.10 -4.46
C ALA A 130 -9.12 -6.28 -5.40
N GLY A 131 -10.22 -6.96 -5.76
CA GLY A 131 -10.21 -8.05 -6.75
C GLY A 131 -9.73 -7.58 -8.13
N THR A 132 -10.18 -6.42 -8.58
CA THR A 132 -9.71 -5.82 -9.84
C THR A 132 -8.22 -5.48 -9.78
N SER A 133 -7.79 -4.83 -8.69
CA SER A 133 -6.39 -4.47 -8.47
C SER A 133 -5.49 -5.70 -8.42
N LEU A 134 -5.94 -6.77 -7.76
CA LEU A 134 -5.22 -8.03 -7.68
C LEU A 134 -5.08 -8.68 -9.05
N ARG A 135 -6.13 -8.69 -9.87
CA ARG A 135 -6.06 -9.22 -11.25
C ARG A 135 -5.05 -8.45 -12.08
N LEU A 136 -5.09 -7.12 -12.04
CA LEU A 136 -4.14 -6.26 -12.76
C LEU A 136 -2.70 -6.46 -12.26
N LEU A 137 -2.53 -6.55 -10.93
CA LEU A 137 -1.24 -6.80 -10.31
C LEU A 137 -0.67 -8.15 -10.74
N LEU A 138 -1.45 -9.23 -10.68
CA LEU A 138 -1.00 -10.57 -11.03
C LEU A 138 -0.63 -10.65 -12.51
N LEU A 139 -1.49 -10.15 -13.40
CA LEU A 139 -1.22 -10.16 -14.84
C LEU A 139 -0.01 -9.31 -15.18
N GLY A 140 0.05 -8.08 -14.66
CA GLY A 140 1.17 -7.17 -14.90
C GLY A 140 2.49 -7.70 -14.34
N SER A 141 2.47 -8.31 -13.14
CA SER A 141 3.68 -8.89 -12.53
C SER A 141 4.14 -10.14 -13.26
N LEU A 142 3.22 -11.00 -13.70
CA LEU A 142 3.57 -12.20 -14.45
C LEU A 142 4.17 -11.85 -15.82
N LEU A 143 3.51 -10.97 -16.57
CA LEU A 143 4.01 -10.50 -17.86
C LEU A 143 5.34 -9.75 -17.69
N GLY A 144 5.43 -8.86 -16.70
CA GLY A 144 6.66 -8.12 -16.40
C GLY A 144 7.80 -9.04 -15.98
N ALA A 145 7.55 -10.06 -15.18
CA ALA A 145 8.56 -11.04 -14.77
C ALA A 145 9.03 -11.89 -15.96
N LEU A 146 8.11 -12.40 -16.79
CA LEU A 146 8.45 -13.22 -17.96
C LEU A 146 9.25 -12.40 -18.99
N LEU A 147 8.77 -11.21 -19.36
CA LEU A 147 9.45 -10.32 -20.30
C LEU A 147 10.78 -9.82 -19.72
N GLY A 148 10.79 -9.43 -18.45
CA GLY A 148 12.00 -8.96 -17.76
C GLY A 148 13.08 -10.04 -17.69
N VAL A 149 12.72 -11.28 -17.37
CA VAL A 149 13.67 -12.41 -17.36
C VAL A 149 14.13 -12.74 -18.79
N ALA A 150 13.24 -12.76 -19.78
CA ALA A 150 13.62 -13.03 -21.17
C ALA A 150 14.59 -11.97 -21.72
N VAL A 151 14.27 -10.69 -21.54
CA VAL A 151 15.12 -9.58 -22.00
C VAL A 151 16.43 -9.54 -21.22
N GLY A 152 16.39 -9.75 -19.90
CA GLY A 152 17.57 -9.75 -19.04
C GLY A 152 18.53 -10.91 -19.35
N THR A 153 18.01 -12.12 -19.54
CA THR A 153 18.82 -13.30 -19.91
C THR A 153 19.40 -13.16 -21.32
N TRP A 154 18.65 -12.61 -22.27
CA TRP A 154 19.17 -12.28 -23.60
C TRP A 154 20.33 -11.29 -23.53
N GLY A 155 20.18 -10.18 -22.80
CA GLY A 155 21.23 -9.18 -22.59
C GLY A 155 22.49 -9.80 -21.97
N ALA A 156 22.31 -10.58 -20.90
CA ALA A 156 23.40 -11.27 -20.20
C ALA A 156 24.14 -12.30 -21.07
N SER A 157 23.41 -13.05 -21.92
CA SER A 157 24.02 -14.04 -22.82
C SER A 157 24.95 -13.42 -23.87
N ARG A 158 24.76 -12.13 -24.19
CA ARG A 158 25.56 -11.36 -25.14
C ARG A 158 26.29 -10.20 -24.44
N GLN A 159 26.88 -10.50 -23.29
CA GLN A 159 27.59 -9.55 -22.44
C GLN A 159 28.59 -8.70 -23.24
N TYR A 160 28.60 -7.39 -22.99
CA TYR A 160 29.43 -6.38 -23.69
C TYR A 160 29.16 -6.19 -25.19
N ARG A 161 28.11 -6.80 -25.74
CA ARG A 161 27.66 -6.54 -27.12
C ARG A 161 26.54 -5.50 -27.15
N TRP A 162 26.15 -5.10 -28.35
CA TRP A 162 25.09 -4.10 -28.56
C TRP A 162 23.76 -4.42 -27.83
N PRO A 163 23.28 -5.68 -27.77
CA PRO A 163 22.04 -6.01 -27.05
C PRO A 163 22.12 -5.69 -25.55
N ASP A 164 23.24 -5.97 -24.89
CA ASP A 164 23.47 -5.65 -23.48
C ASP A 164 23.27 -4.14 -23.23
N ARG A 165 23.94 -3.29 -24.01
CA ARG A 165 23.83 -1.82 -23.90
C ARG A 165 22.40 -1.31 -24.11
N VAL A 166 21.68 -1.82 -25.12
CA VAL A 166 20.29 -1.42 -25.40
C VAL A 166 19.37 -1.81 -24.25
N THR A 167 19.49 -3.03 -23.72
CA THR A 167 18.66 -3.48 -22.60
C THR A 167 18.94 -2.70 -21.32
N THR A 168 20.19 -2.36 -21.04
CA THR A 168 20.57 -1.52 -19.90
C THR A 168 19.99 -0.11 -20.02
N VAL A 169 20.19 0.56 -21.17
CA VAL A 169 19.67 1.92 -21.39
C VAL A 169 18.14 1.92 -21.35
N GLY A 170 17.47 0.96 -21.99
CA GLY A 170 16.01 0.84 -21.95
C GLY A 170 15.49 0.63 -20.53
N SER A 171 16.16 -0.19 -19.72
CA SER A 171 15.81 -0.40 -18.31
C SER A 171 15.96 0.89 -17.49
N PHE A 172 17.05 1.64 -17.70
CA PHE A 172 17.25 2.92 -17.04
C PHE A 172 16.18 3.94 -17.41
N VAL A 173 15.83 4.04 -18.70
CA VAL A 173 14.76 4.94 -19.16
C VAL A 173 13.44 4.57 -18.50
N LEU A 174 13.06 3.29 -18.50
CA LEU A 174 11.82 2.83 -17.87
C LEU A 174 11.80 3.12 -16.36
N LEU A 175 12.92 2.90 -15.66
CA LEU A 175 13.00 3.10 -14.22
C LEU A 175 13.02 4.59 -13.83
N ALA A 176 13.64 5.44 -14.65
CA ALA A 176 13.71 6.87 -14.45
C ALA A 176 12.41 7.59 -14.84
N THR A 177 11.58 6.98 -15.68
CA THR A 177 10.34 7.58 -16.14
C THR A 177 9.26 7.47 -15.06
N PRO A 178 8.61 8.58 -14.67
CA PRO A 178 7.51 8.53 -13.72
C PRO A 178 6.36 7.63 -14.22
N PRO A 179 5.74 6.80 -13.36
CA PRO A 179 4.72 5.84 -13.78
C PRO A 179 3.53 6.45 -14.53
N PHE A 180 3.13 7.69 -14.17
CA PHE A 180 2.01 8.37 -14.84
C PHE A 180 2.33 8.71 -16.31
N VAL A 181 3.59 9.01 -16.64
CA VAL A 181 4.00 9.31 -18.03
C VAL A 181 3.90 8.04 -18.87
N LEU A 182 4.40 6.92 -18.34
CA LEU A 182 4.27 5.61 -18.99
C LEU A 182 2.80 5.26 -19.22
N ALA A 183 1.92 5.49 -18.24
CA ALA A 183 0.49 5.24 -18.37
C ALA A 183 -0.14 6.04 -19.53
N VAL A 184 0.18 7.33 -19.66
CA VAL A 184 -0.35 8.19 -20.73
C VAL A 184 0.18 7.76 -22.11
N VAL A 185 1.46 7.42 -22.21
CA VAL A 185 2.06 6.94 -23.47
C VAL A 185 1.42 5.62 -23.91
N LEU A 186 1.29 4.66 -23.00
CA LEU A 186 0.65 3.36 -23.27
C LEU A 186 -0.82 3.52 -23.65
N MET A 187 -1.57 4.38 -22.94
CA MET A 187 -2.96 4.69 -23.28
C MET A 187 -3.07 5.29 -24.69
N THR A 188 -2.22 6.25 -25.02
CA THR A 188 -2.21 6.88 -26.35
C THR A 188 -1.90 5.87 -27.44
N LEU A 189 -0.93 4.99 -27.21
CA LEU A 189 -0.58 3.91 -28.14
C LEU A 189 -1.75 2.92 -28.32
N ALA A 190 -2.41 2.52 -27.24
CA ALA A 190 -3.55 1.61 -27.29
C ALA A 190 -4.71 2.19 -28.11
N VAL A 191 -5.06 3.47 -27.89
CA VAL A 191 -6.09 4.16 -28.68
C VAL A 191 -5.71 4.22 -30.16
N ARG A 192 -4.43 4.48 -30.47
CA ARG A 192 -3.94 4.53 -31.86
C ARG A 192 -4.05 3.17 -32.56
N LEU A 193 -3.74 2.09 -31.86
CA LEU A 193 -3.85 0.73 -32.36
C LEU A 193 -5.30 0.29 -32.58
N ASP A 194 -6.22 0.73 -31.72
CA ASP A 194 -7.66 0.46 -31.87
C ASP A 194 -8.28 1.26 -33.03
N SER A 195 -7.73 2.45 -33.31
CA SER A 195 -8.18 3.31 -34.40
C SER A 195 -7.59 2.99 -35.79
N ALA A 196 -6.75 1.96 -35.89
CA ALA A 196 -6.04 1.55 -37.12
C ALA A 196 -6.63 0.25 -37.69
#